data_AF-A0A352RJ01-F1
#
_entry.id   AF-A0A352RJ01-F1
#
_cell.length_a   1.000
_cell.length_b   1.000
_cell.length_c   1.000
_cell.angle_alpha   90.00
_cell.angle_beta   90.00
_cell.angle_gamma   90.00
#
_symmetry.space_group_name_H-M   'P 1'
#
loop_
_entity.id
_entity.type
_entity.pdbx_description
1 polymer ?
#
loop_
_entity_poly.entity_id
_entity_poly.type
_entity_poly.pdbx_seq_one_letter_code
_entity_poly.pdbx_strand_id
1 'polypeptide(L)'
;MNPLSLFFKKQYAVEDKIQRLLRYLEDMGQLYRGAYEAYLDGSYDDFAQRNEDLNKIEKEMDDLGLQIQMTLMRESLMPDSRDDLLWFLTKLDKVPSSFKHSLGAIAIEKPEIPQDFQDP
;
A
#
# COMPACT_ATOMS: atom_id res chain seq x y z
N MET A 1 11.99 -19.03 -30.64
CA MET A 1 11.42 -18.75 -29.31
C MET A 1 11.72 -19.95 -28.42
N ASN A 2 12.36 -19.74 -27.26
CA ASN A 2 12.76 -20.81 -26.36
C ASN A 2 11.51 -21.30 -25.58
N PRO A 3 11.11 -22.59 -25.64
CA PRO A 3 9.90 -23.09 -24.97
C PRO A 3 9.89 -22.84 -23.46
N LEU A 4 11.08 -22.75 -22.83
CA LEU A 4 11.24 -22.40 -21.42
C LEU A 4 10.69 -21.00 -21.08
N SER A 5 10.74 -20.04 -22.01
CA SER A 5 10.24 -18.67 -21.76
C SER A 5 8.71 -18.61 -21.66
N LEU A 6 7.98 -19.59 -22.22
CA LEU A 6 6.53 -19.67 -22.05
C LEU A 6 6.14 -20.19 -20.66
N PHE A 7 6.93 -21.09 -20.07
CA PHE A 7 6.67 -21.64 -18.74
C PHE A 7 6.82 -20.59 -17.64
N PHE A 8 7.79 -19.67 -17.75
CA PHE A 8 8.04 -18.63 -16.74
C PHE A 8 7.27 -17.32 -16.96
N LYS A 9 6.64 -17.10 -18.12
CA LYS A 9 5.94 -15.84 -18.46
C LYS A 9 4.91 -15.41 -17.40
N LYS A 10 4.22 -16.38 -16.80
CA LYS A 10 3.20 -16.12 -15.78
C LYS A 10 3.81 -15.84 -14.41
N GLN A 11 4.94 -16.46 -14.06
CA GLN A 11 5.68 -16.16 -12.83
C GLN A 11 6.21 -14.72 -12.85
N TYR A 12 6.78 -14.29 -13.99
CA TYR A 12 7.18 -12.89 -14.18
C TYR A 12 6.02 -11.91 -14.07
N ALA A 13 4.81 -12.30 -14.50
CA ALA A 13 3.63 -11.45 -14.35
C ALA A 13 3.19 -11.28 -12.89
N VAL A 14 3.34 -12.32 -12.06
CA VAL A 14 3.11 -12.21 -10.61
C VAL A 14 4.19 -11.36 -9.95
N GLU A 15 5.45 -11.57 -10.31
CA GLU A 15 6.58 -10.78 -9.81
C GLU A 15 6.42 -9.29 -10.12
N ASP A 16 6.07 -8.94 -11.37
CA ASP A 16 5.83 -7.54 -11.78
C ASP A 16 4.71 -6.88 -10.94
N LYS A 17 3.62 -7.62 -10.69
CA LYS A 17 2.53 -7.13 -9.83
C LYS A 17 3.00 -6.94 -8.38
N ILE A 18 3.80 -7.85 -7.83
CA ILE A 18 4.37 -7.69 -6.49
C ILE A 18 5.29 -6.47 -6.43
N GLN A 19 6.17 -6.29 -7.42
CA GLN A 19 7.05 -5.11 -7.49
C GLN A 19 6.23 -3.81 -7.59
N ARG A 20 5.13 -3.81 -8.35
CA ARG A 20 4.23 -2.64 -8.43
C ARG A 20 3.56 -2.36 -7.08
N LEU A 21 3.13 -3.39 -6.37
CA LEU A 21 2.55 -3.26 -5.05
C LEU A 21 3.57 -2.67 -4.05
N LEU A 22 4.83 -3.08 -4.11
CA LEU A 22 5.90 -2.50 -3.29
C LEU A 22 6.18 -1.03 -3.61
N ARG A 23 6.11 -0.62 -4.89
CA ARG A 23 6.23 0.80 -5.27
C ARG A 23 5.08 1.64 -4.72
N TYR A 24 3.85 1.15 -4.82
CA TYR A 24 2.72 1.85 -4.21
C TYR A 24 2.86 2.00 -2.69
N LEU A 25 3.44 0.99 -2.02
CA LEU A 25 3.70 1.09 -0.60
C LEU A 25 4.71 2.19 -0.27
N GLU A 26 5.76 2.34 -1.08
CA GLU A 26 6.73 3.42 -0.96
C GLU A 26 6.06 4.79 -1.15
N ASP A 27 5.25 4.94 -2.20
CA ASP A 27 4.49 6.16 -2.48
C ASP A 27 3.54 6.51 -1.32
N MET A 28 2.84 5.52 -0.76
CA MET A 28 1.99 5.71 0.42
C MET A 28 2.78 6.15 1.64
N GLY A 29 4.00 5.62 1.85
CA GLY A 29 4.87 6.05 2.94
C GLY A 29 5.23 7.53 2.85
N GLN A 30 5.51 8.03 1.65
CA GLN A 30 5.78 9.45 1.41
C GLN A 30 4.52 10.32 1.61
N LEU A 31 3.38 9.89 1.08
CA LEU A 31 2.11 10.59 1.27
C LEU A 31 1.69 10.65 2.74
N TYR A 32 1.85 9.54 3.46
CA TYR A 32 1.54 9.44 4.88
C TYR A 32 2.37 10.44 5.68
N ARG A 33 3.69 10.45 5.47
CA ARG A 33 4.60 11.38 6.12
C ARG A 33 4.21 12.82 5.83
N GLY A 34 4.00 13.16 4.55
CA GLY A 34 3.63 14.52 4.15
C GLY A 34 2.27 14.95 4.70
N ALA A 35 1.30 14.03 4.83
CA ALA A 35 0.02 14.33 5.45
C ALA A 35 0.19 14.65 6.95
N TYR A 36 0.99 13.86 7.67
CA TYR A 36 1.31 14.14 9.06
C TYR A 36 1.97 15.50 9.25
N GLU A 37 2.99 15.81 8.45
CA GLU A 37 3.68 17.10 8.47
C GLU A 37 2.70 18.25 8.18
N ALA A 38 1.87 18.13 7.14
CA ALA A 38 0.86 19.13 6.80
C ALA A 38 -0.17 19.37 7.93
N TYR A 39 -0.55 18.31 8.65
CA TYR A 39 -1.47 18.44 9.79
C TYR A 39 -0.83 19.21 10.96
N LEU A 40 0.43 18.91 11.27
CA LEU A 40 1.19 19.58 12.32
C LEU A 40 1.42 21.06 12.00
N ASP A 41 1.66 21.38 10.72
CA ASP A 41 1.86 22.76 10.24
C ASP A 41 0.54 23.56 10.12
N GLY A 42 -0.60 22.96 10.46
CA GLY A 42 -1.93 23.58 10.31
C GLY A 42 -2.39 23.73 8.85
N SER A 43 -1.69 23.10 7.90
CA SER A 43 -2.01 23.08 6.47
C SER A 43 -3.09 22.03 6.17
N TYR A 44 -4.29 22.24 6.72
CA TYR A 44 -5.36 21.23 6.69
C TYR A 44 -5.87 20.87 5.29
N ASP A 45 -5.82 21.79 4.33
CA ASP A 45 -6.19 21.52 2.95
C ASP A 45 -5.19 20.55 2.27
N ASP A 46 -3.88 20.73 2.53
CA ASP A 46 -2.84 19.82 2.02
C ASP A 46 -2.94 18.45 2.70
N PHE A 47 -3.19 18.42 4.02
CA PHE A 47 -3.50 17.18 4.73
C PHE A 47 -4.69 16.45 4.10
N ALA A 48 -5.80 17.16 3.84
CA ALA A 48 -7.01 16.56 3.28
C ALA A 48 -6.75 15.98 1.89
N GLN A 49 -6.04 16.70 1.03
CA GLN A 49 -5.67 16.24 -0.30
C GLN A 49 -4.80 14.98 -0.25
N ARG A 50 -3.74 14.99 0.57
CA ARG A 50 -2.84 13.83 0.73
C ARG A 50 -3.54 12.62 1.32
N ASN A 51 -4.46 12.83 2.26
CA ASN A 51 -5.28 11.75 2.82
C ASN A 51 -6.22 11.16 1.76
N GLU A 52 -6.80 11.98 0.88
CA GLU A 52 -7.61 11.50 -0.25
C GLU A 52 -6.76 10.67 -1.23
N ASP A 53 -5.57 11.15 -1.57
CA ASP A 53 -4.67 10.45 -2.49
C ASP A 53 -4.16 9.14 -1.88
N LEU A 54 -3.88 9.10 -0.57
CA LEU A 54 -3.56 7.88 0.15
C LEU A 54 -4.70 6.86 0.08
N ASN A 55 -5.95 7.30 0.24
CA ASN A 55 -7.13 6.42 0.10
C ASN A 55 -7.30 5.86 -1.32
N LYS A 56 -6.93 6.62 -2.36
CA LYS A 56 -6.96 6.13 -3.75
C LYS A 56 -5.92 5.04 -3.96
N ILE A 57 -4.69 5.24 -3.49
CA ILE A 57 -3.62 4.25 -3.62
C ILE A 57 -3.93 2.99 -2.83
N GLU A 58 -4.47 3.09 -1.61
CA GLU A 58 -4.86 1.92 -0.82
C GLU A 58 -5.86 1.05 -1.58
N LYS A 59 -6.89 1.66 -2.18
CA LYS A 59 -7.86 0.93 -3.00
C LYS A 59 -7.20 0.23 -4.20
N GLU A 60 -6.26 0.90 -4.88
CA GLU A 60 -5.51 0.28 -5.98
C GLU A 60 -4.63 -0.88 -5.50
N MET A 61 -4.04 -0.78 -4.30
CA MET A 61 -3.24 -1.84 -3.68
C MET A 61 -4.10 -3.04 -3.31
N ASP A 62 -5.28 -2.84 -2.72
CA ASP A 62 -6.23 -3.90 -2.38
C ASP A 62 -6.65 -4.68 -3.63
N ASP A 63 -7.03 -3.96 -4.69
CA ASP A 63 -7.42 -4.56 -5.98
C ASP A 63 -6.25 -5.34 -6.61
N LEU A 64 -5.03 -4.80 -6.55
CA LEU A 64 -3.84 -5.47 -7.06
C LEU A 64 -3.49 -6.72 -6.24
N GLY A 65 -3.59 -6.64 -4.91
CA GLY A 65 -3.39 -7.74 -3.98
C GLY A 65 -4.35 -8.89 -4.27
N LEU A 66 -5.64 -8.59 -4.46
CA LEU A 66 -6.65 -9.57 -4.83
C LEU A 66 -6.34 -10.25 -6.17
N GLN A 67 -5.90 -9.49 -7.18
CA GLN A 67 -5.51 -10.06 -8.48
C GLN A 67 -4.31 -11.01 -8.35
N ILE A 68 -3.33 -10.68 -7.50
CA ILE A 68 -2.19 -11.57 -7.24
C ILE A 68 -2.69 -12.85 -6.56
N GLN A 69 -3.50 -12.73 -5.51
CA GLN A 69 -4.08 -13.89 -4.81
C GLN A 69 -4.87 -14.81 -5.74
N MET A 70 -5.75 -14.26 -6.59
CA MET A 70 -6.51 -15.05 -7.57
C MET A 70 -5.60 -15.77 -8.57
N THR A 71 -4.50 -15.15 -8.98
CA THR A 71 -3.51 -15.76 -9.88
C THR A 71 -2.79 -16.92 -9.19
N LEU A 72 -2.39 -16.74 -7.92
CA LEU A 72 -1.73 -17.76 -7.10
C LEU A 72 -2.65 -18.96 -6.79
N MET A 73 -3.97 -18.73 -6.63
CA MET A 73 -4.94 -19.81 -6.37
C MET A 73 -5.30 -20.61 -7.63
N ARG A 74 -5.35 -19.98 -8.80
CA ARG A 74 -5.78 -20.61 -10.05
C ARG A 74 -4.67 -21.42 -10.73
N GLU A 75 -3.41 -21.05 -10.52
CA GLU A 75 -2.29 -21.55 -11.32
C GLU A 75 -1.41 -22.51 -10.51
N SER A 76 -1.09 -23.69 -11.07
CA SER A 76 -0.19 -24.68 -10.45
C SER A 76 1.30 -24.30 -10.51
N LEU A 77 1.63 -23.06 -10.84
CA LEU A 77 2.98 -22.66 -11.31
C LEU A 77 4.00 -22.33 -10.21
N MET A 78 3.59 -22.30 -8.93
CA MET A 78 4.49 -22.06 -7.79
C MET A 78 4.01 -22.83 -6.54
N PRO A 79 3.89 -24.17 -6.59
CA PRO A 79 3.25 -24.93 -5.51
C PRO A 79 4.01 -24.80 -4.19
N ASP A 80 5.35 -24.76 -4.24
CA ASP A 80 6.19 -24.75 -3.03
C ASP A 80 6.25 -23.37 -2.35
N SER A 81 6.09 -22.27 -3.10
CA SER A 81 6.20 -20.90 -2.58
C SER A 81 4.87 -20.16 -2.52
N ARG A 82 3.75 -20.79 -2.90
CA ARG A 82 2.43 -20.15 -2.92
C ARG A 82 2.02 -19.67 -1.53
N ASP A 83 2.15 -20.54 -0.53
CA ASP A 83 1.65 -20.24 0.81
C ASP A 83 2.49 -19.13 1.46
N ASP A 84 3.80 -19.10 1.20
CA ASP A 84 4.70 -18.01 1.61
C ASP A 84 4.34 -16.68 0.94
N LEU A 85 4.04 -16.69 -0.36
CA LEU A 85 3.62 -15.49 -1.08
C LEU A 85 2.26 -14.97 -0.61
N LEU A 86 1.30 -15.86 -0.35
CA LEU A 86 0.00 -15.47 0.21
C LEU A 86 0.16 -14.88 1.62
N TRP A 87 0.99 -15.51 2.45
CA TRP A 87 1.31 -14.99 3.78
C TRP A 87 2.01 -13.64 3.71
N PHE A 88 2.97 -13.47 2.80
CA PHE A 88 3.64 -12.21 2.54
C PHE A 88 2.65 -11.11 2.17
N LEU A 89 1.76 -11.35 1.19
CA LEU A 89 0.71 -10.39 0.81
C LEU A 89 -0.19 -10.03 1.99
N THR A 90 -0.57 -11.01 2.80
CA THR A 90 -1.39 -10.79 4.01
C THR A 90 -0.69 -9.93 5.05
N LYS A 91 0.65 -10.05 5.18
CA LYS A 91 1.42 -9.20 6.08
C LYS A 91 1.59 -7.79 5.52
N LEU A 92 1.82 -7.70 4.22
CA LEU A 92 2.07 -6.46 3.53
C LEU A 92 0.86 -5.53 3.55
N ASP A 93 -0.34 -6.09 3.38
CA ASP A 93 -1.64 -5.42 3.43
C ASP A 93 -1.90 -4.63 4.73
N LYS A 94 -1.26 -5.02 5.83
CA LYS A 94 -1.41 -4.34 7.13
C LYS A 94 -0.83 -2.94 7.14
N VAL A 95 0.20 -2.68 6.34
CA VAL A 95 0.88 -1.37 6.31
C VAL A 95 -0.01 -0.28 5.70
N PRO A 96 -0.53 -0.41 4.47
CA PRO A 96 -1.42 0.62 3.89
C PRO A 96 -2.71 0.79 4.71
N SER A 97 -3.27 -0.31 5.22
CA SER A 97 -4.39 -0.29 6.17
C SER A 97 -4.09 0.56 7.40
N SER A 98 -2.90 0.45 7.99
CA SER A 98 -2.51 1.23 9.17
C SER A 98 -2.42 2.72 8.88
N PHE A 99 -1.87 3.10 7.71
CA PHE A 99 -1.76 4.49 7.30
C PHE A 99 -3.13 5.14 7.13
N LYS A 100 -4.03 4.46 6.42
CA LYS A 100 -5.41 4.90 6.20
C LYS A 100 -6.17 5.08 7.52
N HIS A 101 -6.10 4.11 8.42
CA HIS A 101 -6.77 4.22 9.72
C HIS A 101 -6.22 5.39 10.54
N SER A 102 -4.90 5.57 10.56
CA SER A 102 -4.26 6.61 11.36
C SER A 102 -4.62 8.02 10.85
N LEU A 103 -4.49 8.28 9.55
CA LEU A 103 -4.90 9.57 8.97
C LEU A 103 -6.41 9.79 9.04
N GLY A 104 -7.20 8.73 8.88
CA GLY A 104 -8.65 8.77 9.03
C GLY A 104 -9.07 9.21 10.44
N ALA A 105 -8.42 8.68 11.47
CA ALA A 105 -8.66 9.10 12.85
C ALA A 105 -8.36 10.59 13.05
N ILE A 106 -7.21 11.07 12.56
CA ILE A 106 -6.84 12.50 12.61
C ILE A 106 -7.87 13.36 11.88
N ALA A 107 -8.32 12.95 10.70
CA ALA A 107 -9.28 13.70 9.90
C ALA A 107 -10.66 13.83 10.59
N ILE A 108 -11.07 12.80 11.33
CA ILE A 108 -12.35 12.76 12.05
C ILE A 108 -12.26 13.52 13.38
N GLU A 109 -11.25 13.20 14.19
CA GLU A 109 -11.13 13.70 15.57
C GLU A 109 -10.56 15.11 15.63
N LYS A 110 -9.76 15.50 14.62
CA LYS A 110 -9.07 16.79 14.54
C LYS A 110 -8.38 17.16 15.87
N PRO A 111 -7.48 16.31 16.38
CA PRO A 111 -6.83 16.53 17.67
C PRO A 111 -6.05 17.84 17.70
N GLU A 112 -6.24 18.63 18.75
CA GLU A 112 -5.40 19.81 19.00
C GLU A 112 -3.97 19.39 19.35
N ILE A 113 -2.99 19.98 18.66
CA ILE A 113 -1.57 19.73 18.92
C ILE A 113 -1.14 20.59 20.12
N PRO A 114 -0.64 20.00 21.23
CA PRO A 114 -0.22 20.76 22.39
C PRO A 114 0.88 21.77 22.05
N GLN A 115 0.88 22.93 22.71
CA GLN A 115 1.82 24.02 22.44
C GLN A 115 3.30 23.62 22.53
N ASP A 116 3.63 22.65 23.40
CA ASP A 116 5.00 22.13 23.54
C ASP A 116 5.53 21.42 22.28
N PHE A 117 4.64 21.07 21.34
CA PHE A 117 4.94 20.39 20.08
C PHE A 117 4.66 21.26 18.84
N GLN A 118 4.30 22.53 19.03
CA GLN A 118 4.19 23.49 17.94
C GLN A 118 5.59 24.05 17.67
N ASP A 119 6.05 24.05 16.41
CA ASP A 119 7.33 24.67 16.06
C ASP A 119 7.34 26.15 16.49
N PRO A 120 8.46 26.66 17.03
CA PRO A 120 8.56 28.00 17.60
C PRO A 120 8.37 29.15 16.59
#